data_AF-A0A7C5TF38-F1
#
_entry.id   AF-A0A7C5TF38-F1
#
_cell.length_a   1.000
_cell.length_b   1.000
_cell.length_c   1.000
_cell.angle_alpha   90.00
_cell.angle_beta   90.00
_cell.angle_gamma   90.00
#
_symmetry.space_group_name_H-M   'P 1'
#
loop_
_entity.id
_entity.type
_entity.pdbx_description
1 polymer ?
#
loop_
_entity_poly.entity_id
_entity_poly.type
_entity_poly.pdbx_seq_one_letter_code
_entity_poly.pdbx_strand_id
1 'polypeptide(L)'
;MRSQVALAIPPPSLSPIQALYGVLAKTRLYDTFLEYTRPYIEHVLNEPEAAEEEAQKLLNDTKFLYLLNMLSQDAALTISEDKLRKAYGYIRDRFKEFDIDIEDSMEIILEHDLWRLRQIRGNFDKFTTMLLNFAAENPEDAYRYAVTLTALTLLLITSLGAKTREKLESIANETRKLTDELELYTLTFMAALEENEEENKAVTTAGSAEELRKALETA
;
A
#
# COMPACT_ATOMS: atom_id res chain seq x y z
N MET A 1 27.97 22.32 1.63
CA MET A 1 27.28 21.46 2.62
C MET A 1 25.90 21.15 2.06
N ARG A 2 25.53 19.87 2.02
CA ARG A 2 24.33 19.35 1.35
C ARG A 2 23.07 19.91 2.01
N SER A 3 22.16 20.41 1.17
CA SER A 3 20.79 20.74 1.55
C SER A 3 20.12 19.47 2.05
N GLN A 4 19.90 19.35 3.37
CA GLN A 4 18.93 18.40 3.91
C GLN A 4 17.56 18.87 3.44
N VAL A 5 17.08 18.28 2.34
CA VAL A 5 15.65 18.31 2.03
C VAL A 5 15.01 17.56 3.19
N ALA A 6 14.31 18.29 4.07
CA ALA A 6 13.48 17.66 5.07
C ALA A 6 12.46 16.81 4.29
N LEU A 7 12.62 15.48 4.34
CA LEU A 7 11.64 14.55 3.81
C LEU A 7 10.34 14.86 4.57
N ALA A 8 9.38 15.43 3.85
CA ALA A 8 8.04 15.60 4.38
C ALA A 8 7.49 14.19 4.58
N ILE A 9 7.46 13.72 5.82
CA ILE A 9 6.87 12.43 6.16
C ILE A 9 5.39 12.53 5.77
N PRO A 10 4.93 11.80 4.75
CA PRO A 10 3.53 11.84 4.39
C PRO A 10 2.74 11.27 5.58
N PRO A 11 1.53 11.78 5.85
CA PRO A 11 0.66 11.16 6.84
C PRO A 11 0.52 9.66 6.50
N PRO A 12 0.39 8.76 7.50
CA PRO A 12 0.41 7.32 7.30
C PRO A 12 -0.41 6.93 6.08
N SER A 13 0.31 6.59 5.00
CA SER A 13 -0.29 6.52 3.68
C SER A 13 -1.27 5.37 3.63
N LEU A 14 -2.30 5.53 2.81
CA LEU A 14 -3.48 4.70 2.82
C LEU A 14 -3.33 3.44 2.00
N SER A 15 -4.20 2.46 2.28
CA SER A 15 -4.14 1.16 1.64
C SER A 15 -4.43 1.35 0.15
N PRO A 16 -3.63 0.75 -0.74
CA PRO A 16 -3.74 0.90 -2.19
C PRO A 16 -5.14 0.63 -2.73
N ILE A 17 -5.87 -0.30 -2.11
CA ILE A 17 -7.13 -0.79 -2.68
C ILE A 17 -8.35 -0.04 -2.16
N GLN A 18 -8.19 0.81 -1.15
CA GLN A 18 -9.23 1.80 -0.79
C GLN A 18 -9.48 2.78 -1.95
N ALA A 19 -8.46 3.10 -2.75
CA ALA A 19 -8.65 3.79 -4.02
C ALA A 19 -9.34 2.87 -5.04
N LEU A 20 -8.88 1.62 -5.24
CA LEU A 20 -9.45 0.70 -6.23
C LEU A 20 -10.92 0.29 -5.99
N TYR A 21 -11.44 0.35 -4.76
CA TYR A 21 -12.87 0.13 -4.50
C TYR A 21 -13.76 1.11 -5.29
N GLY A 22 -13.26 2.31 -5.56
CA GLY A 22 -13.95 3.27 -6.41
C GLY A 22 -14.19 2.76 -7.84
N VAL A 23 -13.36 1.84 -8.37
CA VAL A 23 -13.58 1.20 -9.69
C VAL A 23 -14.92 0.45 -9.69
N LEU A 24 -15.23 -0.21 -8.57
CA LEU A 24 -16.48 -0.95 -8.40
C LEU A 24 -17.64 -0.05 -7.95
N ALA A 25 -17.35 1.00 -7.16
CA ALA A 25 -18.36 1.86 -6.57
C ALA A 25 -18.84 3.00 -7.48
N LYS A 26 -18.08 3.36 -8.54
CA LYS A 26 -18.41 4.42 -9.51
C LYS A 26 -18.82 5.73 -8.84
N THR A 27 -18.10 6.12 -7.80
CA THR A 27 -18.40 7.36 -7.08
C THR A 27 -17.75 8.54 -7.80
N ARG A 28 -18.38 9.72 -7.73
CA ARG A 28 -17.82 10.96 -8.29
C ARG A 28 -16.44 11.30 -7.70
N LEU A 29 -16.21 10.96 -6.43
CA LEU A 29 -14.92 11.14 -5.78
C LEU A 29 -13.84 10.29 -6.44
N TYR A 30 -14.16 9.04 -6.77
CA TYR A 30 -13.24 8.17 -7.49
C TYR A 30 -12.97 8.61 -8.93
N ASP A 31 -14.00 9.04 -9.65
CA ASP A 31 -13.83 9.59 -11.00
C ASP A 31 -12.87 10.80 -10.98
N THR A 32 -13.00 11.66 -9.95
CA THR A 32 -12.11 12.81 -9.75
C THR A 32 -10.67 12.37 -9.47
N PHE A 33 -10.49 11.33 -8.66
CA PHE A 33 -9.18 10.74 -8.41
C PHE A 33 -8.56 10.18 -9.70
N LEU A 34 -9.29 9.37 -10.46
CA LEU A 34 -8.82 8.79 -11.71
C LEU A 34 -8.49 9.85 -12.77
N GLU A 35 -9.29 10.91 -12.88
CA GLU A 35 -9.00 12.02 -13.79
C GLU A 35 -7.69 12.72 -13.40
N TYR A 36 -7.50 12.95 -12.11
CA TYR A 36 -6.31 13.61 -11.59
C TYR A 36 -5.05 12.73 -11.73
N THR A 37 -5.14 11.43 -11.46
CA THR A 37 -4.00 10.49 -11.56
C THR A 37 -3.76 9.99 -12.98
N ARG A 38 -4.59 10.37 -13.96
CA ARG A 38 -4.50 9.88 -15.34
C ARG A 38 -3.10 10.01 -15.96
N PRO A 39 -2.40 11.16 -15.88
CA PRO A 39 -1.07 11.29 -16.49
C PRO A 39 -0.06 10.30 -15.91
N TYR A 40 -0.15 10.02 -14.61
CA TYR A 40 0.70 9.07 -13.89
C TYR A 40 0.38 7.62 -14.31
N ILE A 41 -0.91 7.29 -14.39
CA ILE A 41 -1.38 5.98 -14.88
C ILE A 41 -0.94 5.75 -16.34
N GLU A 42 -1.05 6.76 -17.20
CA GLU A 42 -0.62 6.67 -18.60
C GLU A 42 0.91 6.50 -18.72
N HIS A 43 1.69 7.13 -17.85
CA HIS A 43 3.13 6.93 -17.81
C HIS A 43 3.48 5.50 -17.36
N VAL A 44 2.92 5.04 -16.23
CA VAL A 44 3.12 3.67 -15.72
C VAL A 44 2.62 2.61 -16.70
N LEU A 45 1.59 2.91 -17.51
CA LEU A 45 1.11 2.00 -18.57
C LEU A 45 2.13 1.78 -19.69
N ASN A 46 3.02 2.75 -19.91
CA ASN A 46 4.05 2.68 -20.93
C ASN A 46 5.39 2.23 -20.35
N GLU A 47 5.69 2.61 -19.11
CA GLU A 47 6.92 2.30 -18.38
C GLU A 47 6.56 1.84 -16.96
N PRO A 48 6.19 0.56 -16.74
CA PRO A 48 5.76 0.08 -15.42
C PRO A 48 6.81 0.25 -14.31
N GLU A 49 8.10 0.18 -14.66
CA GLU A 49 9.23 0.45 -13.76
C GLU A 49 9.25 1.87 -13.19
N ALA A 50 8.56 2.83 -13.83
CA ALA A 50 8.43 4.20 -13.34
C ALA A 50 7.42 4.33 -12.18
N ALA A 51 6.73 3.26 -11.78
CA ALA A 51 5.67 3.31 -10.76
C ALA A 51 6.14 3.92 -9.43
N GLU A 52 7.34 3.59 -8.96
CA GLU A 52 7.90 4.16 -7.74
C GLU A 52 8.24 5.64 -7.88
N GLU A 53 8.78 6.05 -9.04
CA GLU A 53 9.09 7.46 -9.32
C GLU A 53 7.81 8.29 -9.36
N GLU A 54 6.78 7.80 -10.05
CA GLU A 54 5.47 8.46 -10.12
C GLU A 54 4.78 8.51 -8.75
N ALA A 55 4.90 7.45 -7.95
CA ALA A 55 4.42 7.44 -6.57
C ALA A 55 5.09 8.52 -5.72
N GLN A 56 6.41 8.67 -5.81
CA GLN A 56 7.14 9.73 -5.11
C GLN A 56 6.69 11.13 -5.54
N LYS A 57 6.46 11.36 -6.84
CA LYS A 57 5.91 12.64 -7.33
C LYS A 57 4.53 12.93 -6.73
N LEU A 58 3.63 11.93 -6.73
CA LEU A 58 2.28 12.05 -6.19
C LEU A 58 2.29 12.32 -4.68
N LEU A 59 3.15 11.66 -3.91
CA LEU A 59 3.26 11.87 -2.47
C LEU A 59 3.75 13.28 -2.10
N ASN A 60 4.40 13.99 -3.03
CA ASN A 60 4.77 15.39 -2.89
C ASN A 60 3.69 16.36 -3.38
N ASP A 61 2.60 15.88 -3.98
CA ASP A 61 1.49 16.71 -4.44
C ASP A 61 0.38 16.81 -3.38
N THR A 62 0.16 18.02 -2.88
CA THR A 62 -0.86 18.30 -1.86
C THR A 62 -2.27 17.92 -2.31
N LYS A 63 -2.64 18.14 -3.57
CA LYS A 63 -3.97 17.81 -4.10
C LYS A 63 -4.16 16.30 -4.15
N PHE A 64 -3.13 15.54 -4.52
CA PHE A 64 -3.16 14.08 -4.46
C PHE A 64 -3.43 13.60 -3.03
N LEU A 65 -2.68 14.12 -2.05
CA LEU A 65 -2.82 13.72 -0.64
C LEU A 65 -4.23 13.98 -0.10
N TYR A 66 -4.86 15.12 -0.47
CA TYR A 66 -6.26 15.39 -0.12
C TYR A 66 -7.23 14.38 -0.74
N LEU A 67 -7.09 14.07 -2.03
CA LEU A 67 -7.95 13.10 -2.72
C LEU A 67 -7.80 11.71 -2.12
N LEU A 68 -6.56 11.27 -1.87
CA LEU A 68 -6.25 9.99 -1.23
C LEU A 68 -6.90 9.90 0.15
N ASN A 69 -6.76 10.96 0.97
CA ASN A 69 -7.37 10.99 2.30
C ASN A 69 -8.90 10.85 2.27
N MET A 70 -9.57 11.57 1.37
CA MET A 70 -11.04 11.48 1.22
C MET A 70 -11.49 10.09 0.79
N LEU A 71 -10.81 9.47 -0.17
CA LEU A 71 -11.13 8.12 -0.64
C LEU A 71 -11.02 7.08 0.47
N SER A 72 -10.02 7.23 1.33
CA SER A 72 -9.84 6.28 2.43
C SER A 72 -10.82 6.45 3.56
N GLN A 73 -11.25 7.68 3.86
CA GLN A 73 -12.35 7.89 4.80
C GLN A 73 -13.63 7.23 4.27
N ASP A 74 -13.94 7.43 2.98
CA ASP A 74 -15.08 6.79 2.33
C ASP A 74 -14.98 5.26 2.39
N ALA A 75 -13.82 4.70 2.04
CA ALA A 75 -13.60 3.26 2.08
C ALA A 75 -13.71 2.69 3.50
N ALA A 76 -13.05 3.28 4.49
CA ALA A 76 -13.10 2.81 5.88
C ALA A 76 -14.54 2.72 6.42
N LEU A 77 -15.39 3.67 6.02
CA LEU A 77 -16.79 3.73 6.41
C LEU A 77 -17.70 2.77 5.64
N THR A 78 -17.38 2.45 4.37
CA THR A 78 -18.35 1.81 3.45
C THR A 78 -17.96 0.42 2.94
N ILE A 79 -16.67 0.07 2.95
CA ILE A 79 -16.18 -1.17 2.31
C ILE A 79 -16.33 -2.38 3.24
N SER A 80 -16.96 -3.47 2.79
CA SER A 80 -16.92 -4.74 3.53
C SER A 80 -15.70 -5.56 3.12
N GLU A 81 -15.25 -6.49 3.96
CA GLU A 81 -14.19 -7.44 3.59
C GLU A 81 -14.55 -8.21 2.30
N ASP A 82 -15.81 -8.64 2.14
CA ASP A 82 -16.29 -9.31 0.93
C ASP A 82 -16.18 -8.43 -0.32
N LYS A 83 -16.45 -7.12 -0.20
CA LYS A 83 -16.31 -6.18 -1.32
C LYS A 83 -14.84 -5.98 -1.67
N LEU A 84 -13.96 -5.92 -0.67
CA LEU A 84 -12.53 -5.86 -0.88
C LEU A 84 -12.04 -7.11 -1.63
N ARG A 85 -12.37 -8.31 -1.14
CA ARG A 85 -12.03 -9.59 -1.81
C ARG A 85 -12.52 -9.65 -3.25
N LYS A 86 -13.73 -9.15 -3.53
CA LYS A 86 -14.26 -9.05 -4.91
C LYS A 86 -13.45 -8.12 -5.80
N ALA A 87 -12.95 -6.99 -5.27
CA ALA A 87 -12.10 -6.07 -6.02
C ALA A 87 -10.77 -6.72 -6.42
N TYR A 88 -10.12 -7.41 -5.49
CA TYR A 88 -8.90 -8.18 -5.80
C TYR A 88 -9.17 -9.30 -6.78
N GLY A 89 -10.28 -10.04 -6.60
CA GLY A 89 -10.68 -11.08 -7.54
C GLY A 89 -10.82 -10.55 -8.97
N TYR A 90 -11.44 -9.39 -9.15
CA TYR A 90 -11.58 -8.75 -10.46
C TYR A 90 -10.23 -8.41 -11.11
N ILE A 91 -9.29 -7.85 -10.34
CA ILE A 91 -7.95 -7.52 -10.84
C ILE A 91 -7.16 -8.80 -11.15
N ARG A 92 -7.22 -9.80 -10.27
CA ARG A 92 -6.55 -11.09 -10.48
C ARG A 92 -7.07 -11.79 -11.73
N ASP A 93 -8.39 -11.81 -11.92
CA ASP A 93 -9.01 -12.41 -13.11
C ASP A 93 -8.52 -11.72 -14.38
N ARG A 94 -8.23 -10.41 -14.34
CA ARG A 94 -7.64 -9.67 -15.45
C ARG A 94 -6.26 -10.20 -15.87
N PHE A 95 -5.39 -10.55 -14.93
CA PHE A 95 -4.09 -11.16 -15.25
C PHE A 95 -4.26 -12.59 -15.76
N LYS A 96 -5.18 -13.35 -15.13
CA LYS A 96 -5.49 -14.73 -15.52
C LYS A 96 -6.02 -14.85 -16.94
N GLU A 97 -6.78 -13.86 -17.44
CA GLU A 97 -7.22 -13.79 -18.85
C GLU A 97 -6.05 -13.88 -19.85
N PHE A 98 -4.84 -13.50 -19.45
CA PHE A 98 -3.64 -13.50 -20.27
C PHE A 98 -2.63 -14.59 -19.88
N ASP A 99 -3.02 -15.53 -19.01
CA ASP A 99 -2.15 -16.61 -18.51
C ASP A 99 -0.90 -16.04 -17.80
N ILE A 100 -1.13 -15.03 -16.94
CA ILE A 100 -0.11 -14.40 -16.10
C ILE A 100 -0.43 -14.71 -14.65
N ASP A 101 0.49 -15.37 -13.97
CA ASP A 101 0.32 -15.76 -12.57
C ASP A 101 0.74 -14.63 -11.62
N ILE A 102 -0.19 -14.16 -10.81
CA ILE A 102 0.04 -13.10 -9.81
C ILE A 102 -0.69 -13.43 -8.50
N GLU A 103 -1.07 -14.69 -8.30
CA GLU A 103 -1.92 -15.11 -7.16
C GLU A 103 -1.26 -14.72 -5.84
N ASP A 104 -0.02 -15.16 -5.60
CA ASP A 104 0.71 -14.89 -4.35
C ASP A 104 0.79 -13.39 -4.04
N SER A 105 1.13 -12.57 -5.05
CA SER A 105 1.22 -11.13 -4.86
C SER A 105 -0.15 -10.52 -4.53
N MET A 106 -1.20 -10.96 -5.21
CA MET A 106 -2.55 -10.47 -4.95
C MET A 106 -3.06 -10.91 -3.56
N GLU A 107 -2.68 -12.11 -3.10
CA GLU A 107 -2.99 -12.59 -1.75
C GLU A 107 -2.28 -11.75 -0.68
N ILE A 108 -0.98 -11.51 -0.80
CA ILE A 108 -0.22 -10.68 0.16
C ILE A 108 -0.79 -9.27 0.25
N ILE A 109 -1.04 -8.62 -0.89
CA ILE A 109 -1.61 -7.26 -0.90
C ILE A 109 -3.03 -7.29 -0.29
N LEU A 110 -3.83 -8.33 -0.53
CA LEU A 110 -5.17 -8.49 0.06
C LEU A 110 -5.11 -8.70 1.57
N GLU A 111 -4.18 -9.50 2.05
CA GLU A 111 -3.98 -9.76 3.48
C GLU A 111 -3.59 -8.48 4.22
N HIS A 112 -2.66 -7.70 3.65
CA HIS A 112 -2.29 -6.39 4.17
C HIS A 112 -3.53 -5.48 4.32
N ASP A 113 -4.33 -5.35 3.26
CA ASP A 113 -5.47 -4.43 3.25
C ASP A 113 -6.61 -4.90 4.16
N LEU A 114 -6.84 -6.21 4.26
CA LEU A 114 -7.81 -6.78 5.21
C LEU A 114 -7.37 -6.58 6.65
N TRP A 115 -6.11 -6.87 6.97
CA TRP A 115 -5.55 -6.64 8.29
C TRP A 115 -5.70 -5.17 8.68
N ARG A 116 -5.30 -4.26 7.80
CA ARG A 116 -5.41 -2.82 8.04
C ARG A 116 -6.86 -2.37 8.25
N LEU A 117 -7.79 -2.87 7.43
CA LEU A 117 -9.22 -2.55 7.57
C LEU A 117 -9.77 -2.99 8.93
N ARG A 118 -9.35 -4.17 9.41
CA ARG A 118 -9.71 -4.66 10.75
C ARG A 118 -9.12 -3.78 11.84
N GLN A 119 -7.85 -3.36 11.72
CA GLN A 119 -7.23 -2.45 12.69
C GLN A 119 -7.93 -1.10 12.75
N ILE A 120 -8.28 -0.52 11.60
CA ILE A 120 -9.03 0.75 11.53
C ILE A 120 -10.39 0.64 12.24
N ARG A 121 -11.04 -0.52 12.17
CA ARG A 121 -12.39 -0.73 12.73
C ARG A 121 -12.41 -1.18 14.19
N GLY A 122 -11.42 -1.96 14.60
CA GLY A 122 -11.41 -2.63 15.90
C GLY A 122 -10.38 -2.08 16.90
N ASN A 123 -9.31 -1.44 16.42
CA ASN A 123 -8.14 -1.08 17.23
C ASN A 123 -7.50 0.25 16.79
N PHE A 124 -8.34 1.21 16.37
CA PHE A 124 -7.90 2.42 15.68
C PHE A 124 -6.84 3.23 16.44
N ASP A 125 -7.01 3.39 17.75
CA ASP A 125 -6.13 4.20 18.60
C ASP A 125 -4.71 3.61 18.68
N LYS A 126 -4.59 2.30 19.00
CA LYS A 126 -3.30 1.61 19.03
C LYS A 126 -2.66 1.56 17.65
N PHE A 127 -3.45 1.26 16.62
CA PHE A 127 -2.98 1.21 15.24
C PHE A 127 -2.40 2.55 14.78
N THR A 128 -3.11 3.65 15.04
CA THR A 128 -2.66 4.99 14.66
C THR A 128 -1.42 5.39 15.47
N THR A 129 -1.40 5.11 16.78
CA THR A 129 -0.24 5.36 17.63
C THR A 129 1.00 4.62 17.14
N MET A 130 0.87 3.33 16.80
CA MET A 130 1.95 2.52 16.25
C MET A 130 2.49 3.13 14.94
N LEU A 131 1.61 3.50 14.00
CA LEU A 131 2.04 4.10 12.74
C LEU A 131 2.72 5.47 12.93
N LEU A 132 2.26 6.27 13.88
CA LEU A 132 2.87 7.57 14.19
C LEU A 132 4.25 7.39 14.83
N ASN A 133 4.40 6.43 15.74
CA ASN A 133 5.70 6.10 16.34
C ASN A 133 6.67 5.58 15.28
N PHE A 134 6.22 4.64 14.43
CA PHE A 134 7.02 4.14 13.31
C PHE A 134 7.51 5.27 12.40
N ALA A 135 6.62 6.22 12.05
CA ALA A 135 6.97 7.37 11.23
C ALA A 135 7.94 8.35 11.92
N ALA A 136 7.84 8.52 13.25
CA ALA A 136 8.72 9.38 14.01
C ALA A 136 10.12 8.76 14.20
N GLU A 137 10.17 7.45 14.43
CA GLU A 137 11.40 6.71 14.72
C GLU A 137 12.15 6.30 13.44
N ASN A 138 11.42 5.94 12.38
CA ASN A 138 11.95 5.43 11.12
C ASN A 138 11.35 6.19 9.92
N PRO A 139 11.63 7.50 9.77
CA PRO A 139 10.98 8.36 8.77
C PRO A 139 11.29 7.95 7.32
N GLU A 140 12.47 7.43 7.05
CA GLU A 140 12.85 6.93 5.72
C GLU A 140 12.05 5.68 5.34
N ASP A 141 11.89 4.74 6.27
CA ASP A 141 11.09 3.53 6.07
C ASP A 141 9.60 3.84 5.97
N ALA A 142 9.10 4.81 6.75
CA ALA A 142 7.72 5.26 6.64
C ALA A 142 7.42 5.92 5.28
N TYR A 143 8.37 6.70 4.75
CA TYR A 143 8.27 7.23 3.39
C TYR A 143 8.32 6.10 2.36
N ARG A 144 9.23 5.14 2.52
CA ARG A 144 9.37 4.00 1.61
C ARG A 144 8.11 3.16 1.56
N TYR A 145 7.55 2.79 2.72
CA TYR A 145 6.25 2.14 2.83
C TYR A 145 5.16 2.91 2.08
N ALA A 146 5.13 4.24 2.19
CA ALA A 146 4.16 5.06 1.47
C ALA A 146 4.34 5.04 -0.05
N VAL A 147 5.59 5.03 -0.51
CA VAL A 147 5.92 4.87 -1.93
C VAL A 147 5.46 3.49 -2.41
N THR A 148 5.76 2.42 -1.69
CA THR A 148 5.37 1.05 -2.04
C THR A 148 3.87 0.92 -2.20
N LEU A 149 3.07 1.41 -1.24
CA LEU A 149 1.62 1.41 -1.35
C LEU A 149 1.12 2.23 -2.55
N THR A 150 1.63 3.44 -2.74
CA THR A 150 1.19 4.30 -3.84
C THR A 150 1.55 3.71 -5.20
N ALA A 151 2.74 3.11 -5.34
CA ALA A 151 3.19 2.45 -6.56
C ALA A 151 2.34 1.20 -6.88
N LEU A 152 2.07 0.35 -5.88
CA LEU A 152 1.14 -0.78 -6.02
C LEU A 152 -0.25 -0.31 -6.47
N THR A 153 -0.75 0.80 -5.91
CA THR A 153 -2.03 1.40 -6.35
C THR A 153 -2.02 1.72 -7.83
N LEU A 154 -0.97 2.42 -8.30
CA LEU A 154 -0.81 2.80 -9.69
C LEU A 154 -0.73 1.58 -10.59
N LEU A 155 0.08 0.57 -10.25
CA LEU A 155 0.24 -0.65 -11.03
C LEU A 155 -1.09 -1.41 -11.17
N LEU A 156 -1.81 -1.58 -10.06
CA LEU A 156 -3.09 -2.28 -10.05
C LEU A 156 -4.17 -1.52 -10.84
N ILE A 157 -4.26 -0.19 -10.74
CA ILE A 157 -5.18 0.61 -11.58
C ILE A 157 -4.79 0.51 -13.05
N THR A 158 -3.49 0.61 -13.33
CA THR A 158 -2.93 0.56 -14.69
C THR A 158 -3.22 -0.78 -15.37
N SER A 159 -3.17 -1.89 -14.62
CA SER A 159 -3.49 -3.23 -15.12
C SER A 159 -4.89 -3.32 -15.76
N LEU A 160 -5.85 -2.55 -15.24
CA LEU A 160 -7.21 -2.49 -15.77
C LEU A 160 -7.28 -1.81 -17.14
N GLY A 161 -6.33 -0.93 -17.44
CA GLY A 161 -6.20 -0.23 -18.73
C GLY A 161 -5.28 -0.95 -19.74
N ALA A 162 -4.47 -1.91 -19.30
CA ALA A 162 -3.51 -2.61 -20.15
C ALA A 162 -4.22 -3.56 -21.12
N LYS A 163 -3.92 -3.45 -22.42
CA LYS A 163 -4.61 -4.20 -23.50
C LYS A 163 -3.81 -5.36 -24.09
N THR A 164 -2.54 -5.50 -23.72
CA THR A 164 -1.63 -6.51 -24.27
C THR A 164 -1.06 -7.35 -23.13
N ARG A 165 -0.78 -8.64 -23.44
CA ARG A 165 -0.10 -9.55 -22.51
C ARG A 165 1.23 -8.96 -22.03
N GLU A 166 2.03 -8.43 -22.96
CA GLU A 166 3.35 -7.84 -22.67
C GLU A 166 3.28 -6.71 -21.64
N LYS A 167 2.30 -5.81 -21.76
CA LYS A 167 2.10 -4.73 -20.78
C LYS A 167 1.69 -5.28 -19.42
N LEU A 168 0.75 -6.23 -19.40
CA LEU A 168 0.34 -6.87 -18.14
C LEU A 168 1.49 -7.65 -17.48
N GLU A 169 2.34 -8.32 -18.26
CA GLU A 169 3.49 -9.06 -17.74
C GLU A 169 4.49 -8.12 -17.08
N SER A 170 4.78 -6.98 -17.72
CA SER A 170 5.66 -5.95 -17.14
C SER A 170 5.07 -5.36 -15.85
N ILE A 171 3.77 -5.06 -15.82
CA ILE A 171 3.07 -4.63 -14.60
C ILE A 171 3.13 -5.71 -13.51
N ALA A 172 2.94 -6.98 -13.86
CA ALA A 172 3.00 -8.09 -12.91
C ALA A 172 4.40 -8.22 -12.29
N ASN A 173 5.46 -8.08 -13.09
CA ASN A 173 6.83 -8.13 -12.61
C ASN A 173 7.13 -7.03 -11.57
N GLU A 174 6.71 -5.80 -11.83
CA GLU A 174 6.89 -4.70 -10.85
C GLU A 174 5.99 -4.88 -9.62
N THR A 175 4.78 -5.42 -9.80
CA THR A 175 3.89 -5.72 -8.68
C THR A 175 4.51 -6.76 -7.75
N ARG A 176 5.09 -7.86 -8.29
CA ARG A 176 5.76 -8.89 -7.48
C ARG A 176 6.89 -8.30 -6.64
N LYS A 177 7.78 -7.51 -7.25
CA LYS A 177 8.91 -6.86 -6.54
C LYS A 177 8.46 -6.01 -5.35
N LEU A 178 7.43 -5.20 -5.55
CA LEU A 178 6.91 -4.31 -4.49
C LEU A 178 6.12 -5.07 -3.42
N THR A 179 5.61 -6.26 -3.76
CA THR A 179 4.82 -7.05 -2.83
C THR A 179 5.69 -7.69 -1.74
N ASP A 180 6.90 -8.14 -2.10
CA ASP A 180 7.87 -8.66 -1.12
C ASP A 180 8.20 -7.61 -0.05
N GLU A 181 8.34 -6.35 -0.46
CA GLU A 181 8.57 -5.23 0.45
C GLU A 181 7.34 -4.91 1.31
N LEU A 182 6.14 -4.98 0.73
CA LEU A 182 4.89 -4.81 1.48
C LEU A 182 4.70 -5.90 2.54
N GLU A 183 5.06 -7.15 2.25
CA GLU A 183 4.96 -8.26 3.19
C GLU A 183 5.81 -7.99 4.43
N LEU A 184 7.07 -7.56 4.25
CA LEU A 184 7.98 -7.21 5.34
C LEU A 184 7.40 -6.11 6.25
N TYR A 185 6.83 -5.05 5.67
CA TYR A 185 6.16 -4.01 6.45
C TYR A 185 4.94 -4.56 7.19
N THR A 186 4.15 -5.40 6.54
CA THR A 186 2.94 -6.01 7.14
C THR A 186 3.28 -6.83 8.36
N LEU A 187 4.28 -7.72 8.25
CA LEU A 187 4.75 -8.55 9.36
C LEU A 187 5.32 -7.70 10.50
N THR A 188 6.10 -6.67 10.17
CA THR A 188 6.67 -5.74 11.15
C THR A 188 5.57 -5.03 11.95
N PHE A 189 4.53 -4.54 11.28
CA PHE A 189 3.44 -3.85 11.95
C PHE A 189 2.54 -4.79 12.74
N MET A 190 2.33 -6.03 12.27
CA MET A 190 1.62 -7.06 13.03
C MET A 190 2.35 -7.34 14.35
N ALA A 191 3.65 -7.61 14.29
CA ALA A 191 4.48 -7.86 15.47
C ALA A 191 4.45 -6.66 16.44
N ALA A 192 4.63 -5.44 15.95
CA ALA A 192 4.60 -4.24 16.78
C ALA A 192 3.24 -4.01 17.48
N LEU A 193 2.13 -4.44 16.88
CA LEU A 193 0.81 -4.36 17.51
C LEU A 193 0.56 -5.49 18.51
N GLU A 194 1.03 -6.70 18.23
CA GLU A 194 0.93 -7.85 19.13
C GLU A 194 1.78 -7.65 20.39
N GLU A 195 3.01 -7.14 20.25
CA GLU A 195 3.86 -6.76 21.38
C GLU A 195 3.21 -5.68 22.26
N ASN A 196 2.48 -4.73 21.67
CA ASN A 196 1.69 -3.75 22.42
C ASN A 196 0.47 -4.35 23.16
N GLU A 197 -0.01 -5.53 22.75
CA GLU A 197 -1.03 -6.28 23.50
C GLU A 197 -0.40 -7.09 24.65
N GLU A 198 0.77 -7.66 24.41
CA GLU A 198 1.54 -8.41 25.42
C GLU A 198 2.33 -7.52 26.38
N GLU A 199 2.62 -6.26 26.09
CA GLU A 199 3.25 -5.33 27.04
C GLU A 199 2.33 -4.92 28.21
N ASN A 200 1.03 -5.23 28.15
CA ASN A 200 0.16 -5.30 29.34
C ASN A 200 0.44 -6.54 30.22
N LYS A 201 1.39 -7.38 29.81
CA LYS A 201 2.00 -8.52 30.51
C LYS A 201 3.51 -8.62 30.19
N ALA A 202 4.26 -7.57 30.55
CA ALA A 202 5.71 -7.58 30.81
C ALA A 202 6.71 -7.73 29.63
N VAL A 203 7.23 -6.58 29.19
CA VAL A 203 8.63 -6.19 28.82
C VAL A 203 9.62 -7.26 28.28
N THR A 204 10.13 -7.11 27.04
CA THR A 204 11.53 -6.72 26.66
C THR A 204 11.90 -6.97 25.17
N THR A 205 11.89 -5.88 24.38
CA THR A 205 12.90 -5.43 23.38
C THR A 205 13.38 -6.31 22.20
N ALA A 206 13.05 -5.86 20.97
CA ALA A 206 14.02 -5.62 19.89
C ALA A 206 13.65 -4.28 19.19
N GLY A 207 14.59 -3.34 19.12
CA GLY A 207 14.34 -1.94 18.76
C GLY A 207 14.66 -1.56 17.32
N SER A 208 14.91 -2.52 16.41
CA SER A 208 15.08 -2.25 14.98
C SER A 208 14.94 -3.51 14.10
N ALA A 209 14.64 -3.30 12.81
CA ALA A 209 14.55 -4.37 11.81
C ALA A 209 15.86 -5.18 11.64
N GLU A 210 17.03 -4.53 11.82
CA GLU A 210 18.33 -5.20 11.78
C GLU A 210 18.58 -6.09 13.01
N GLU A 211 17.98 -5.76 14.16
CA GLU A 211 18.01 -6.61 15.36
C GLU A 211 17.12 -7.85 15.18
N LEU A 212 15.95 -7.68 14.54
CA LEU A 212 15.05 -8.79 14.22
C LEU A 212 15.71 -9.78 13.23
N ARG A 213 16.43 -9.27 12.22
CA ARG A 213 17.16 -10.08 11.24
C ARG A 213 18.26 -10.93 11.88
N LYS A 214 19.02 -10.38 12.84
CA LYS A 214 20.06 -11.12 13.58
C LYS A 214 19.51 -12.16 14.53
N ALA A 215 18.36 -11.88 15.16
CA ALA A 215 17.70 -12.85 16.05
C ALA A 215 17.21 -14.09 15.28
N LEU A 216 16.77 -13.92 14.03
CA LEU A 216 16.34 -15.01 13.17
C LEU A 216 17.50 -15.83 12.57
N GLU A 217 18.68 -15.23 12.34
CA GLU A 217 19.88 -15.94 11.85
C GLU A 217 20.57 -16.80 12.92
N THR A 218 20.20 -16.66 14.20
CA THR A 218 20.78 -17.41 15.33
C THR A 218 19.86 -18.48 15.93
N ALA A 219 18.67 -18.68 15.34
CA ALA A 219 17.76 -19.79 15.63
C ALA A 219 17.97 -20.95 14.66
#